data_AF-A0AAD9RWN6-F1
#
_entry.id   AF-A0AAD9RWN6-F1
#
_cell.length_a   1.000
_cell.length_b   1.000
_cell.length_c   1.000
_cell.angle_alpha   90.00
_cell.angle_beta   90.00
_cell.angle_gamma   90.00
#
_symmetry.space_group_name_H-M   'P 1'
#
loop_
_entity.id
_entity.type
_entity.pdbx_description
1 polymer ?
#
loop_
_entity_poly.entity_id
_entity_poly.type
_entity_poly.pdbx_seq_one_letter_code
_entity_poly.pdbx_strand_id
1 'polypeptide(L)'
;MSASTENDTHIMIKSKSNALATEFQYYGAAIRNLAPAMSNFDDKARILPWADKLFGAEYHVEVLRDKRNRYLASLTINMVNDELGGTFVDDPPSGPLKDLCSIPITKAPPAEWELDTTWSEYVASLPEDYEEIPCSFHDENSFCEADSFEMDEQLDNEFWFLLYQIRPYAALIPSPNARTIVTAWIQTLCRLSSNKCSKMKGLRNDYAYALYGYVRDLRLAGPFQDYPPVKYLVSLPEAARQAAMKHPLTSPFCQEADSFIQAQPEPEEGAFCYIAVTGDFINTNATQPH
;
A
#
# COMPACT_ATOMS: atom_id res chain seq x y z
N MET A 1 -7.28 36.27 30.81
CA MET A 1 -7.42 35.47 29.57
C MET A 1 -6.10 35.33 28.79
N SER A 2 -4.95 35.75 29.33
CA SER A 2 -3.65 35.68 28.66
C SER A 2 -2.80 34.43 29.02
N ALA A 3 -3.11 33.75 30.13
CA ALA A 3 -2.30 32.63 30.62
C ALA A 3 -2.56 31.29 29.91
N SER A 4 -3.74 31.11 29.28
CA SER A 4 -4.06 29.89 28.54
C SER A 4 -3.34 29.83 27.18
N THR A 5 -3.22 30.97 26.50
CA THR A 5 -2.57 31.06 25.19
C THR A 5 -1.06 30.86 25.23
N GLU A 6 -0.38 31.27 26.29
CA GLU A 6 1.07 31.07 26.48
C GLU A 6 1.42 29.59 26.77
N ASN A 7 0.56 28.89 27.50
CA ASN A 7 0.77 27.49 27.83
C ASN A 7 0.57 26.60 26.59
N ASP A 8 -0.46 26.89 25.78
CA ASP A 8 -0.73 26.17 24.53
C ASP A 8 0.38 26.37 23.48
N THR A 9 0.92 27.58 23.36
CA THR A 9 2.07 27.84 22.47
C THR A 9 3.33 27.10 22.92
N HIS A 10 3.61 27.07 24.23
CA HIS A 10 4.75 26.34 24.76
C HIS A 10 4.63 24.81 24.56
N ILE A 11 3.43 24.25 24.69
CA ILE A 11 3.15 22.83 24.40
C ILE A 11 3.36 22.52 22.91
N MET A 12 2.84 23.37 22.01
CA MET A 12 3.01 23.20 20.57
C MET A 12 4.49 23.28 20.12
N ILE A 13 5.26 24.23 20.66
CA ILE A 13 6.70 24.37 20.36
C ILE A 13 7.47 23.14 20.81
N LYS A 14 7.18 22.63 22.02
CA LYS A 14 7.83 21.41 22.54
C LYS A 14 7.47 20.18 21.71
N SER A 15 6.21 20.05 21.28
CA SER A 15 5.75 18.98 20.40
C SER A 15 6.48 19.01 19.04
N LYS A 16 6.56 20.19 18.41
CA LYS A 16 7.27 20.37 17.14
C LYS A 16 8.77 20.05 17.26
N SER A 17 9.41 20.50 18.33
CA SER A 17 10.83 20.22 18.57
C SER A 17 11.10 18.71 18.75
N ASN A 18 10.20 18.00 19.43
CA ASN A 18 10.27 16.54 19.57
C ASN A 18 10.04 15.81 18.24
N ALA A 19 9.10 16.28 17.41
CA ALA A 19 8.85 15.71 16.09
C ALA A 19 10.10 15.84 15.19
N LEU A 20 10.71 17.02 15.13
CA LEU A 20 11.93 17.25 14.34
C LEU A 20 13.12 16.40 14.83
N ALA A 21 13.23 16.15 16.13
CA ALA A 21 14.25 15.25 16.67
C ALA A 21 14.01 13.80 16.26
N THR A 22 12.76 13.35 16.27
CA THR A 22 12.35 12.00 15.88
C THR A 22 12.59 11.76 14.39
N GLU A 23 12.18 12.70 13.54
CA GLU A 23 12.45 12.68 12.10
C GLU A 23 13.95 12.59 11.79
N PHE A 24 14.77 13.38 12.48
CA PHE A 24 16.22 13.34 12.29
C PHE A 24 16.81 11.97 12.60
N GLN A 25 16.37 11.33 13.69
CA GLN A 25 16.79 9.98 14.05
C GLN A 25 16.31 8.95 13.02
N TYR A 26 15.07 9.08 12.55
CA TYR A 26 14.49 8.23 11.51
C TYR A 26 15.32 8.31 10.22
N TYR A 27 15.56 9.50 9.69
CA TYR A 27 16.33 9.67 8.46
C TYR A 27 17.78 9.22 8.63
N GLY A 28 18.40 9.46 9.78
CA GLY A 28 19.74 8.94 10.06
C GLY A 28 19.80 7.42 10.10
N ALA A 29 18.77 6.75 10.64
CA ALA A 29 18.67 5.30 10.57
C ALA A 29 18.45 4.81 9.13
N ALA A 30 17.56 5.46 8.37
CA ALA A 30 17.28 5.13 6.98
C ALA A 30 18.53 5.25 6.10
N ILE A 31 19.25 6.38 6.16
CA ILE A 31 20.48 6.62 5.38
C ILE A 31 21.53 5.54 5.66
N ARG A 32 21.73 5.15 6.92
CA ARG A 32 22.70 4.09 7.25
C ARG A 32 22.37 2.73 6.61
N ASN A 33 21.09 2.44 6.39
CA ASN A 33 20.64 1.20 5.77
C ASN A 33 20.63 1.31 4.24
N LEU A 34 20.23 2.47 3.70
CA LEU A 34 20.05 2.69 2.26
C LEU A 34 21.37 2.99 1.53
N ALA A 35 22.23 3.84 2.10
CA ALA A 35 23.50 4.22 1.47
C ALA A 35 24.39 3.02 1.06
N PRO A 36 24.57 1.96 1.89
CA PRO A 36 25.34 0.80 1.46
C PRO A 36 24.63 -0.02 0.37
N ALA A 37 23.31 0.06 0.27
CA ALA A 37 22.48 -0.70 -0.67
C ALA A 37 22.34 -0.07 -2.06
N MET A 38 22.79 1.18 -2.23
CA MET A 38 22.79 1.86 -3.54
C MET A 38 23.56 1.07 -4.60
N SER A 39 22.96 0.93 -5.78
CA SER A 39 23.54 0.20 -6.91
C SER A 39 24.62 1.02 -7.64
N ASN A 40 24.41 2.33 -7.78
CA ASN A 40 25.36 3.22 -8.46
C ASN A 40 26.47 3.68 -7.50
N PHE A 41 27.73 3.38 -7.87
CA PHE A 41 28.89 3.71 -7.05
C PHE A 41 29.16 5.21 -6.93
N ASP A 42 28.95 5.97 -8.00
CA ASP A 42 29.20 7.42 -8.03
C ASP A 42 28.20 8.15 -7.13
N ASP A 43 26.92 7.77 -7.23
CA ASP A 43 25.86 8.27 -6.35
C ASP A 43 26.14 7.89 -4.89
N LYS A 44 26.51 6.64 -4.65
CA LYS A 44 26.89 6.15 -3.32
C LYS A 44 28.02 6.96 -2.69
N ALA A 45 29.04 7.33 -3.48
CA ALA A 45 30.17 8.14 -3.01
C ALA A 45 29.75 9.56 -2.60
N ARG A 46 28.73 10.13 -3.25
CA ARG A 46 28.21 11.48 -2.98
C ARG A 46 27.32 11.58 -1.73
N ILE A 47 26.79 10.46 -1.25
CA ILE A 47 25.97 10.45 -0.02
C ILE A 47 26.79 10.89 1.19
N LEU A 48 28.04 10.46 1.29
CA LEU A 48 28.90 10.75 2.44
C LEU A 48 29.14 12.25 2.66
N PRO A 49 29.59 13.03 1.65
CA PRO A 49 29.70 14.49 1.78
C PRO A 49 28.40 15.16 2.25
N TRP A 50 27.26 14.76 1.67
CA TRP A 50 25.96 15.30 2.04
C TRP A 50 25.54 14.93 3.47
N ALA A 51 25.79 13.69 3.89
CA ALA A 51 25.59 13.26 5.26
C ALA A 51 26.47 14.08 6.22
N ASP A 52 27.76 14.21 5.95
CA ASP A 52 28.66 14.99 6.80
C ASP A 52 28.19 16.44 6.94
N LYS A 53 27.71 17.06 5.86
CA LYS A 53 27.13 18.41 5.89
C LYS A 53 25.86 18.48 6.75
N LEU A 54 24.91 17.57 6.55
CA LEU A 54 23.60 17.61 7.21
C LEU A 54 23.65 17.16 8.68
N PHE A 55 24.61 16.32 9.04
CA PHE A 55 24.87 15.90 10.42
C PHE A 55 25.82 16.85 11.16
N GLY A 56 26.44 17.80 10.44
CA GLY A 56 27.30 18.84 10.99
C GLY A 56 26.63 19.67 12.09
N ALA A 57 27.39 20.03 13.12
CA ALA A 57 26.90 20.68 14.33
C ALA A 57 26.11 21.98 14.05
N GLU A 58 26.48 22.70 12.99
CA GLU A 58 25.81 23.92 12.56
C GLU A 58 24.34 23.71 12.17
N TYR A 59 23.94 22.49 11.78
CA TYR A 59 22.55 22.16 11.41
C TYR A 59 21.72 21.60 12.59
N HIS A 60 22.29 21.54 13.80
CA HIS A 60 21.54 21.14 15.01
C HIS A 60 20.88 22.33 15.72
N VAL A 61 21.19 23.55 15.30
CA VAL A 61 20.54 24.78 15.81
C VAL A 61 19.06 24.80 15.42
N GLU A 62 18.23 25.26 16.34
CA GLU A 62 16.76 25.16 16.26
C GLU A 62 16.19 25.69 14.94
N VAL A 63 16.71 26.82 14.46
CA VAL A 63 16.27 27.50 13.23
C VAL A 63 16.56 26.69 11.96
N LEU A 64 17.55 25.79 11.98
CA LEU A 64 17.98 25.01 10.82
C LEU A 64 17.51 23.55 10.84
N ARG A 65 16.92 23.07 11.95
CA ARG A 65 16.48 21.67 12.09
C ARG A 65 15.46 21.27 11.05
N ASP A 66 14.45 22.11 10.82
CA ASP A 66 13.40 21.87 9.82
C ASP A 66 14.01 21.73 8.42
N LYS A 67 14.85 22.70 8.05
CA LYS A 67 15.56 22.71 6.76
C LYS A 67 16.43 21.48 6.58
N ARG A 68 17.23 21.14 7.58
CA ARG A 68 18.05 19.92 7.59
C ARG A 68 17.19 18.67 7.40
N ASN A 69 16.08 18.54 8.13
CA ASN A 69 15.20 17.39 8.02
C ASN A 69 14.57 17.26 6.62
N ARG A 70 14.20 18.38 5.98
CA ARG A 70 13.72 18.35 4.58
C ARG A 70 14.79 17.86 3.61
N TYR A 71 16.05 18.26 3.79
CA TYR A 71 17.17 17.74 2.99
C TYR A 71 17.40 16.25 3.24
N LEU A 72 17.36 15.81 4.51
CA LEU A 72 17.48 14.40 4.87
C LEU A 72 16.33 13.56 4.30
N ALA A 73 15.10 14.06 4.33
CA ALA A 73 13.94 13.43 3.72
C ALA A 73 14.12 13.28 2.21
N SER A 74 14.53 14.36 1.53
CA SER A 74 14.76 14.34 0.09
C SER A 74 15.90 13.39 -0.30
N LEU A 75 17.02 13.39 0.45
CA LEU A 75 18.11 12.45 0.24
C LEU A 75 17.66 11.00 0.48
N THR A 76 16.82 10.76 1.51
CA THR A 76 16.21 9.46 1.79
C THR A 76 15.38 8.96 0.61
N ILE A 77 14.52 9.81 0.04
CA ILE A 77 13.69 9.47 -1.12
C ILE A 77 14.55 9.12 -2.33
N ASN A 78 15.61 9.90 -2.60
CA ASN A 78 16.54 9.61 -3.70
C ASN A 78 17.17 8.22 -3.54
N MET A 79 17.65 7.86 -2.34
CA MET A 79 18.20 6.52 -2.13
C MET A 79 17.14 5.40 -2.18
N VAL A 80 15.90 5.66 -1.78
CA VAL A 80 14.80 4.69 -1.94
C VAL A 80 14.55 4.40 -3.42
N ASN A 81 14.73 5.41 -4.28
CA ASN A 81 14.64 5.28 -5.73
C ASN A 81 15.94 4.76 -6.38
N ASP A 82 16.98 4.46 -5.59
CA ASP A 82 18.30 4.00 -6.04
C ASP A 82 19.00 4.94 -7.05
N GLU A 83 18.72 6.25 -6.96
CA GLU A 83 19.30 7.29 -7.82
C GLU A 83 19.45 8.61 -7.07
N LEU A 84 20.60 9.30 -7.19
CA LEU A 84 20.75 10.67 -6.69
C LEU A 84 20.47 11.71 -7.77
N GLY A 85 19.33 12.37 -7.66
CA GLY A 85 18.90 13.45 -8.54
C GLY A 85 18.91 14.85 -7.91
N GLY A 86 18.69 15.86 -8.77
CA GLY A 86 18.48 17.25 -8.36
C GLY A 86 19.69 17.88 -7.66
N THR A 87 19.51 18.37 -6.43
CA THR A 87 20.57 19.05 -5.67
C THR A 87 21.68 18.10 -5.21
N PHE A 88 21.44 16.78 -5.21
CA PHE A 88 22.42 15.78 -4.74
C PHE A 88 23.35 15.26 -5.84
N VAL A 89 23.20 15.74 -7.07
CA VAL A 89 24.08 15.42 -8.20
C VAL A 89 25.48 16.00 -7.98
N ASP A 90 25.57 17.13 -7.29
CA ASP A 90 26.84 17.77 -6.95
C ASP A 90 27.14 17.62 -5.45
N ASP A 91 28.41 17.80 -5.08
CA ASP A 91 28.81 17.89 -3.67
C ASP A 91 28.09 19.05 -2.94
N PRO A 92 27.86 18.93 -1.63
CA PRO A 92 27.20 19.99 -0.88
C PRO A 92 28.01 21.29 -0.94
N PRO A 93 27.35 22.46 -1.04
CA PRO A 93 28.05 23.73 -1.05
C PRO A 93 28.80 23.95 0.26
N SER A 94 29.99 24.54 0.19
CA SER A 94 30.77 24.90 1.38
C SER A 94 30.01 25.87 2.30
N GLY A 95 29.18 26.73 1.71
CA GLY A 95 28.36 27.73 2.40
C GLY A 95 27.05 27.20 3.01
N PRO A 96 26.08 28.10 3.30
CA PRO A 96 24.77 27.72 3.78
C PRO A 96 23.97 27.01 2.68
N LEU A 97 23.19 26.00 3.06
CA LEU A 97 22.26 25.34 2.13
C LEU A 97 21.23 26.36 1.61
N LYS A 98 20.79 26.17 0.36
CA LYS A 98 19.67 26.94 -0.21
C LYS A 98 18.35 26.47 0.40
N ASP A 99 17.29 27.25 0.27
CA ASP A 99 15.97 26.75 0.65
C ASP A 99 15.51 25.70 -0.37
N LEU A 100 15.03 24.55 0.07
CA LEU A 100 14.52 23.51 -0.81
C LEU A 100 13.31 24.00 -1.61
N CYS A 101 12.51 24.91 -1.05
CA CYS A 101 11.41 25.54 -1.78
C CYS A 101 11.88 26.43 -2.94
N SER A 102 13.16 26.84 -2.95
CA SER A 102 13.78 27.61 -4.04
C SER A 102 14.49 26.74 -5.08
N ILE A 103 14.58 25.43 -4.84
CA ILE A 103 15.18 24.49 -5.78
C ILE A 103 14.09 24.07 -6.76
N PRO A 104 14.31 24.22 -8.09
CA PRO A 104 13.33 23.80 -9.08
C PRO A 104 13.04 22.30 -8.90
N ILE A 105 11.78 21.95 -8.71
CA ILE A 105 11.33 20.56 -8.73
C ILE A 105 11.56 20.08 -10.15
N THR A 106 12.57 19.22 -10.35
CA THR A 106 12.69 18.46 -11.58
C THR A 106 11.42 17.64 -11.71
N LYS A 107 10.56 17.98 -12.67
CA LYS A 107 9.40 17.16 -12.99
C LYS A 107 9.94 15.81 -13.45
N ALA A 108 9.84 14.80 -12.60
CA ALA A 108 10.13 13.45 -13.01
C ALA A 108 9.24 13.11 -14.22
N PRO A 109 9.74 12.33 -15.20
CA PRO A 109 8.84 11.76 -16.18
C PRO A 109 7.76 10.94 -15.46
N PRO A 110 6.55 10.84 -16.04
CA PRO A 110 5.52 9.99 -15.47
C PRO A 110 6.05 8.56 -15.33
N ALA A 111 5.71 7.91 -14.22
CA ALA A 111 6.08 6.52 -14.00
C ALA A 111 5.36 5.62 -15.01
N GLU A 112 5.90 4.43 -15.29
CA GLU A 112 5.31 3.51 -16.28
C GLU A 112 3.85 3.17 -15.99
N TRP A 113 3.47 3.05 -14.72
CA TRP A 113 2.10 2.77 -14.31
C TRP A 113 1.15 3.95 -14.60
N GLU A 114 1.64 5.19 -14.56
CA GLU A 114 0.84 6.39 -14.89
C GLU A 114 0.57 6.48 -16.38
N LEU A 115 1.34 5.77 -17.20
CA LEU A 115 1.17 5.65 -18.64
C LEU A 115 0.29 4.45 -19.04
N ASP A 116 -0.02 3.54 -18.12
CA ASP A 116 -0.83 2.35 -18.41
C ASP A 116 -2.32 2.72 -18.47
N THR A 117 -2.90 2.59 -19.67
CA THR A 117 -4.31 2.90 -19.94
C THR A 117 -5.20 1.66 -20.02
N THR A 118 -4.66 0.47 -19.73
CA THR A 118 -5.34 -0.82 -19.99
C THR A 118 -6.73 -0.87 -19.37
N TRP A 119 -6.83 -0.49 -18.10
CA TRP A 119 -8.06 -0.64 -17.33
C TRP A 119 -9.02 0.54 -17.51
N SER A 120 -8.49 1.75 -17.75
CA SER A 120 -9.31 2.90 -18.09
C SER A 120 -9.95 2.74 -19.47
N GLU A 121 -9.21 2.21 -20.45
CA GLU A 121 -9.74 1.83 -21.77
C GLU A 121 -10.77 0.71 -21.67
N TYR A 122 -10.51 -0.32 -20.85
CA TYR A 122 -11.48 -1.38 -20.59
C TYR A 122 -12.81 -0.81 -20.06
N VAL A 123 -12.75 0.05 -19.04
CA VAL A 123 -13.95 0.70 -18.48
C VAL A 123 -14.65 1.57 -19.51
N ALA A 124 -13.90 2.36 -20.30
CA ALA A 124 -14.46 3.19 -21.36
C ALA A 124 -15.10 2.37 -22.51
N SER A 125 -14.70 1.11 -22.68
CA SER A 125 -15.24 0.20 -23.69
C SER A 125 -16.50 -0.56 -23.23
N LEU A 126 -16.92 -0.41 -21.97
CA LEU A 126 -18.12 -1.06 -21.46
C LEU A 126 -19.38 -0.49 -22.15
N PRO A 127 -20.39 -1.32 -22.44
CA PRO A 127 -21.66 -0.87 -23.02
C PRO A 127 -22.36 0.19 -22.15
N GLU A 128 -23.14 1.08 -22.77
CA GLU A 128 -23.92 2.10 -22.04
C GLU A 128 -25.02 1.50 -21.16
N ASP A 129 -25.54 0.32 -21.52
CA ASP A 129 -26.52 -0.45 -20.76
C ASP A 129 -25.90 -1.39 -19.72
N TYR A 130 -24.59 -1.28 -19.50
CA TYR A 130 -23.87 -2.14 -18.59
C TYR A 130 -24.23 -1.83 -17.13
N GLU A 131 -24.77 -2.82 -16.42
CA GLU A 131 -25.21 -2.66 -15.04
C GLU A 131 -24.02 -2.39 -14.10
N GLU A 132 -23.95 -1.17 -13.55
CA GLU A 132 -23.02 -0.85 -12.48
C GLU A 132 -23.44 -1.53 -11.17
N ILE A 133 -22.46 -1.78 -10.30
CA ILE A 133 -22.75 -2.27 -8.94
C ILE A 133 -23.32 -1.09 -8.12
N PRO A 134 -24.53 -1.24 -7.50
CA PRO A 134 -25.10 -0.22 -6.64
C PRO A 134 -24.22 0.05 -5.42
N CYS A 135 -24.34 1.28 -4.90
CA CYS A 135 -23.64 1.67 -3.68
C CYS A 135 -24.11 0.81 -2.51
N SER A 136 -23.18 0.31 -1.70
CA SER A 136 -23.49 -0.50 -0.52
C SER A 136 -23.72 0.34 0.75
N PHE A 137 -23.57 1.66 0.64
CA PHE A 137 -23.70 2.61 1.76
C PHE A 137 -24.89 3.55 1.64
N HIS A 138 -25.53 3.60 0.47
CA HIS A 138 -26.53 4.58 0.08
C HIS A 138 -27.70 3.87 -0.59
N ASP A 139 -28.92 4.27 -0.30
CA ASP A 139 -30.12 3.70 -0.93
C ASP A 139 -30.21 4.10 -2.41
N GLU A 140 -30.88 3.30 -3.24
CA GLU A 140 -31.03 3.51 -4.69
C GLU A 140 -31.59 4.90 -5.09
N ASN A 141 -32.32 5.55 -4.18
CA ASN A 141 -32.92 6.88 -4.39
C ASN A 141 -32.04 8.05 -3.93
N SER A 142 -30.83 7.79 -3.43
CA SER A 142 -29.94 8.82 -2.89
C SER A 142 -28.79 9.16 -3.86
N PHE A 143 -28.44 10.44 -3.94
CA PHE A 143 -27.35 10.93 -4.78
C PHE A 143 -25.99 10.57 -4.16
N CYS A 144 -25.47 9.41 -4.54
CA CYS A 144 -24.20 8.86 -4.04
C CYS A 144 -23.01 9.84 -4.22
N GLU A 145 -22.97 10.60 -5.32
CA GLU A 145 -21.91 11.56 -5.64
C GLU A 145 -21.82 12.76 -4.67
N ALA A 146 -22.89 13.04 -3.93
CA ALA A 146 -22.92 14.15 -2.97
C ALA A 146 -22.00 13.93 -1.75
N ASP A 147 -21.59 12.68 -1.49
CA ASP A 147 -20.65 12.28 -0.45
C ASP A 147 -19.20 12.14 -0.97
N SER A 148 -18.84 12.85 -2.05
CA SER A 148 -17.46 12.94 -2.55
C SER A 148 -16.63 13.90 -1.67
N PHE A 149 -15.39 13.50 -1.37
CA PHE A 149 -14.44 14.27 -0.55
C PHE A 149 -13.20 14.67 -1.37
N GLU A 150 -12.39 15.59 -0.84
CA GLU A 150 -11.19 16.15 -1.49
C GLU A 150 -10.16 15.10 -1.98
N MET A 151 -10.22 13.86 -1.49
CA MET A 151 -9.24 12.80 -1.77
C MET A 151 -9.70 11.78 -2.83
N ASP A 152 -10.80 12.02 -3.52
CA ASP A 152 -11.38 11.08 -4.47
C ASP A 152 -10.44 10.71 -5.63
N GLU A 153 -9.74 11.69 -6.18
CA GLU A 153 -8.75 11.46 -7.25
C GLU A 153 -7.60 10.56 -6.75
N GLN A 154 -7.17 10.73 -5.49
CA GLN A 154 -6.14 9.87 -4.91
C GLN A 154 -6.61 8.42 -4.76
N LEU A 155 -7.88 8.20 -4.39
CA LEU A 155 -8.44 6.85 -4.29
C LEU A 155 -8.54 6.17 -5.67
N ASP A 156 -8.84 6.94 -6.72
CA ASP A 156 -8.84 6.42 -8.08
C ASP A 156 -7.42 6.12 -8.58
N ASN A 157 -6.45 6.99 -8.31
CA ASN A 157 -5.04 6.75 -8.64
C ASN A 157 -4.47 5.53 -7.90
N GLU A 158 -4.78 5.38 -6.61
CA GLU A 158 -4.41 4.20 -5.82
C GLU A 158 -4.97 2.92 -6.44
N PHE A 159 -6.23 2.93 -6.86
CA PHE A 159 -6.85 1.79 -7.52
C PHE A 159 -6.14 1.39 -8.81
N TRP A 160 -5.84 2.36 -9.67
CA TRP A 160 -5.13 2.10 -10.93
C TRP A 160 -3.73 1.55 -10.70
N PHE A 161 -3.01 2.10 -9.72
CA PHE A 161 -1.72 1.57 -9.31
C PHE A 161 -1.82 0.11 -8.84
N LEU A 162 -2.82 -0.22 -8.03
CA LEU A 162 -3.04 -1.60 -7.57
C LEU A 162 -3.34 -2.55 -8.73
N LEU A 163 -4.16 -2.14 -9.70
CA LEU A 163 -4.46 -2.98 -10.87
C LEU A 163 -3.22 -3.18 -11.78
N TYR A 164 -2.39 -2.15 -11.94
CA TYR A 164 -1.10 -2.28 -12.63
C TYR A 164 -0.22 -3.34 -11.95
N GLN A 165 -0.17 -3.33 -10.61
CA GLN A 165 0.60 -4.30 -9.82
C GLN A 165 0.01 -5.71 -9.88
N ILE A 166 -1.32 -5.86 -9.83
CA ILE A 166 -2.01 -7.16 -9.84
C ILE A 166 -1.80 -7.91 -11.18
N ARG A 167 -1.83 -7.19 -12.30
CA ARG A 167 -1.82 -7.76 -13.65
C ARG A 167 -0.71 -8.81 -13.90
N PRO A 168 0.58 -8.55 -13.65
CA PRO A 168 1.63 -9.54 -13.89
C PRO A 168 1.45 -10.80 -13.03
N TYR A 169 1.08 -10.65 -11.76
CA TYR A 169 0.87 -11.80 -10.87
C TYR A 169 -0.35 -12.62 -11.27
N ALA A 170 -1.45 -11.96 -11.65
CA ALA A 170 -2.65 -12.63 -12.14
C ALA A 170 -2.37 -13.53 -13.36
N ALA A 171 -1.48 -13.09 -14.27
CA ALA A 171 -1.08 -13.88 -15.43
C ALA A 171 -0.23 -15.12 -15.07
N LEU A 172 0.50 -15.06 -13.95
CA LEU A 172 1.40 -16.12 -13.48
C LEU A 172 0.71 -17.19 -12.62
N ILE A 173 -0.55 -16.99 -12.25
CA ILE A 173 -1.29 -17.98 -11.45
C ILE A 173 -1.38 -19.31 -12.24
N PRO A 174 -0.94 -20.44 -11.66
CA PRO A 174 -0.87 -21.72 -12.37
C PRO A 174 -2.25 -22.25 -12.81
N SER A 175 -3.24 -22.15 -11.92
CA SER A 175 -4.58 -22.68 -12.15
C SER A 175 -5.38 -21.80 -13.13
N PRO A 176 -5.84 -22.33 -14.28
CA PRO A 176 -6.66 -21.57 -15.21
C PRO A 176 -7.97 -21.08 -14.59
N ASN A 177 -8.60 -21.90 -13.74
CA ASN A 177 -9.82 -21.52 -13.03
C ASN A 177 -9.57 -20.34 -12.08
N ALA A 178 -8.47 -20.37 -11.34
CA ALA A 178 -8.07 -19.25 -10.47
C ALA A 178 -7.86 -17.96 -11.27
N ARG A 179 -7.20 -18.05 -12.44
CA ARG A 179 -7.05 -16.89 -13.35
C ARG A 179 -8.39 -16.31 -13.77
N THR A 180 -9.37 -17.16 -14.10
CA THR A 180 -10.72 -16.71 -14.46
C THR A 180 -11.40 -16.00 -13.29
N ILE A 181 -11.28 -16.52 -12.07
CA ILE A 181 -11.85 -15.88 -10.87
C ILE A 181 -11.20 -14.52 -10.62
N VAL A 182 -9.88 -14.42 -10.72
CA VAL A 182 -9.15 -13.15 -10.57
C VAL A 182 -9.58 -12.13 -11.61
N THR A 183 -9.70 -12.54 -12.88
CA THR A 183 -10.20 -11.67 -13.94
C THR A 183 -11.62 -11.19 -13.63
N ALA A 184 -12.51 -12.07 -13.15
CA ALA A 184 -13.86 -11.67 -12.77
C ALA A 184 -13.87 -10.66 -11.62
N TRP A 185 -12.99 -10.82 -10.63
CA TRP A 185 -12.81 -9.85 -9.54
C TRP A 185 -12.29 -8.51 -10.04
N ILE A 186 -11.24 -8.50 -10.86
CA ILE A 186 -10.69 -7.26 -11.44
C ILE A 186 -11.79 -6.52 -12.22
N GLN A 187 -12.50 -7.25 -13.09
CA GLN A 187 -13.63 -6.69 -13.84
C GLN A 187 -14.67 -6.10 -12.89
N THR A 188 -15.08 -6.85 -11.86
CA THR A 188 -16.05 -6.40 -10.85
C THR A 188 -15.61 -5.13 -10.13
N LEU A 189 -14.35 -5.03 -9.75
CA LEU A 189 -13.81 -3.84 -9.09
C LEU A 189 -13.74 -2.65 -10.06
N CYS A 190 -13.45 -2.88 -11.34
CA CYS A 190 -13.54 -1.85 -12.38
C CYS A 190 -14.99 -1.37 -12.62
N ARG A 191 -16.01 -2.20 -12.37
CA ARG A 191 -17.45 -1.79 -12.44
C ARG A 191 -17.84 -0.80 -11.36
N LEU A 192 -17.05 -0.67 -10.30
CA LEU A 192 -17.23 0.35 -9.27
C LEU A 192 -16.62 1.65 -9.79
N SER A 193 -17.43 2.37 -10.57
CA SER A 193 -17.02 3.58 -11.27
C SER A 193 -16.48 4.65 -10.33
N SER A 194 -15.70 5.58 -10.91
CA SER A 194 -15.25 6.81 -10.25
C SER A 194 -16.39 7.72 -9.78
N ASN A 195 -17.62 7.42 -10.18
CA ASN A 195 -18.82 8.20 -9.89
C ASN A 195 -19.58 7.68 -8.64
N LYS A 196 -18.91 6.88 -7.80
CA LYS A 196 -19.42 6.47 -6.49
C LYS A 196 -18.82 7.34 -5.38
N CYS A 197 -19.48 7.37 -4.22
CA CYS A 197 -18.99 8.06 -3.04
C CYS A 197 -17.62 7.54 -2.58
N SER A 198 -16.88 8.38 -1.83
CA SER A 198 -15.54 8.04 -1.35
C SER A 198 -15.50 6.75 -0.52
N LYS A 199 -16.58 6.42 0.21
CA LYS A 199 -16.69 5.16 0.98
C LYS A 199 -16.69 3.94 0.05
N MET A 200 -17.38 4.03 -1.08
CA MET A 200 -17.43 2.94 -2.05
C MET A 200 -16.09 2.80 -2.79
N LYS A 201 -15.43 3.93 -3.11
CA LYS A 201 -14.06 3.92 -3.65
C LYS A 201 -13.07 3.30 -2.66
N GLY A 202 -13.16 3.66 -1.38
CA GLY A 202 -12.37 3.04 -0.30
C GLY A 202 -12.61 1.54 -0.21
N LEU A 203 -13.87 1.09 -0.24
CA LEU A 203 -14.21 -0.33 -0.24
C LEU A 203 -13.62 -1.07 -1.45
N ARG A 204 -13.72 -0.50 -2.65
CA ARG A 204 -13.09 -1.04 -3.85
C ARG A 204 -11.58 -1.20 -3.66
N ASN A 205 -10.91 -0.20 -3.09
CA ASN A 205 -9.47 -0.22 -2.85
C ASN A 205 -9.09 -1.25 -1.78
N ASP A 206 -9.87 -1.43 -0.72
CA ASP A 206 -9.67 -2.48 0.28
C ASP A 206 -9.66 -3.87 -0.38
N TYR A 207 -10.62 -4.14 -1.26
CA TYR A 207 -10.67 -5.39 -2.02
C TYR A 207 -9.50 -5.53 -3.00
N ALA A 208 -9.13 -4.46 -3.72
CA ALA A 208 -8.00 -4.48 -4.64
C ALA A 208 -6.68 -4.76 -3.90
N TYR A 209 -6.47 -4.14 -2.73
CA TYR A 209 -5.29 -4.35 -1.91
C TYR A 209 -5.22 -5.78 -1.37
N ALA A 210 -6.34 -6.31 -0.88
CA ALA A 210 -6.41 -7.70 -0.42
C ALA A 210 -6.16 -8.68 -1.56
N LEU A 211 -6.75 -8.45 -2.74
CA LEU A 211 -6.51 -9.25 -3.94
C LEU A 211 -5.03 -9.23 -4.32
N TYR A 212 -4.41 -8.04 -4.34
CA TYR A 212 -2.97 -7.87 -4.60
C TYR A 212 -2.12 -8.74 -3.67
N GLY A 213 -2.41 -8.73 -2.37
CA GLY A 213 -1.72 -9.55 -1.38
C GLY A 213 -1.76 -11.04 -1.71
N TYR A 214 -2.94 -11.56 -2.09
CA TYR A 214 -3.09 -12.98 -2.42
C TYR A 214 -2.45 -13.36 -3.76
N VAL A 215 -2.69 -12.58 -4.83
CA VAL A 215 -2.13 -12.90 -6.14
C VAL A 215 -0.60 -12.80 -6.16
N ARG A 216 -0.01 -11.93 -5.34
CA ARG A 216 1.45 -11.83 -5.18
C ARG A 216 2.06 -13.14 -4.69
N ASP A 217 1.34 -13.88 -3.85
CA ASP A 217 1.69 -15.23 -3.39
C ASP A 217 1.26 -16.32 -4.40
N LEU A 218 0.77 -15.95 -5.58
CA LEU A 218 0.26 -16.82 -6.65
C LEU A 218 -0.89 -17.76 -6.19
N ARG A 219 -1.62 -17.37 -5.16
CA ARG A 219 -2.72 -18.14 -4.57
C ARG A 219 -3.97 -17.30 -4.41
N LEU A 220 -5.14 -17.95 -4.35
CA LEU A 220 -6.39 -17.31 -3.95
C LEU A 220 -6.79 -17.79 -2.58
N ALA A 221 -7.20 -16.86 -1.74
CA ALA A 221 -7.67 -17.14 -0.39
C ALA A 221 -8.75 -16.14 0.01
N GLY A 222 -9.41 -16.42 1.15
CA GLY A 222 -10.50 -15.59 1.65
C GLY A 222 -11.64 -15.45 0.62
N PRO A 223 -12.21 -14.26 0.43
CA PRO A 223 -13.36 -14.06 -0.46
C PRO A 223 -13.05 -14.28 -1.95
N PHE A 224 -11.77 -14.31 -2.32
CA PHE A 224 -11.33 -14.47 -3.71
C PHE A 224 -11.26 -15.93 -4.18
N GLN A 225 -11.59 -16.89 -3.31
CA GLN A 225 -11.77 -18.29 -3.70
C GLN A 225 -13.06 -18.52 -4.52
N ASP A 226 -14.00 -17.58 -4.44
CA ASP A 226 -15.27 -17.62 -5.17
C ASP A 226 -15.36 -16.48 -6.19
N TYR A 227 -16.31 -16.60 -7.12
CA TYR A 227 -16.66 -15.51 -8.01
C TYR A 227 -17.19 -14.30 -7.22
N PRO A 228 -16.93 -13.06 -7.69
CA PRO A 228 -17.43 -11.85 -7.05
C PRO A 228 -18.97 -11.81 -7.01
N PRO A 229 -19.55 -11.13 -6.00
CA PRO A 229 -20.99 -10.95 -5.94
C PRO A 229 -21.49 -10.06 -7.08
N VAL A 230 -22.66 -10.38 -7.61
CA VAL A 230 -23.25 -9.66 -8.75
C VAL A 230 -23.96 -8.37 -8.32
N LYS A 231 -24.50 -8.35 -7.08
CA LYS A 231 -25.42 -7.29 -6.62
C LYS A 231 -24.76 -6.17 -5.82
N TYR A 232 -23.99 -6.48 -4.78
CA TYR A 232 -23.37 -5.46 -3.93
C TYR A 232 -22.12 -6.03 -3.26
N LEU A 233 -21.19 -5.15 -2.88
CA LEU A 233 -20.04 -5.52 -2.07
C LEU A 233 -20.35 -5.30 -0.60
N VAL A 234 -20.21 -6.35 0.21
CA VAL A 234 -20.16 -6.19 1.66
C VAL A 234 -18.80 -5.65 2.08
N SER A 235 -18.63 -5.28 3.35
CA SER A 235 -17.30 -4.91 3.84
C SER A 235 -16.32 -6.10 3.71
N LEU A 236 -15.06 -5.82 3.39
CA LEU A 236 -14.04 -6.86 3.25
C LEU A 236 -13.92 -7.77 4.49
N PRO A 237 -13.97 -7.26 5.75
CA PRO A 237 -13.96 -8.12 6.94
C PRO A 237 -15.14 -9.10 6.99
N GLU A 238 -16.32 -8.64 6.58
CA GLU A 238 -17.51 -9.49 6.53
C GLU A 238 -17.40 -10.55 5.43
N ALA A 239 -16.93 -10.18 4.25
CA ALA A 239 -16.67 -11.15 3.18
C ALA A 239 -15.60 -12.19 3.58
N ALA A 240 -14.54 -11.76 4.26
CA ALA A 240 -13.51 -12.67 4.77
C ALA A 240 -14.09 -13.64 5.82
N ARG A 241 -14.95 -13.16 6.71
CA ARG A 241 -15.65 -14.01 7.70
C ARG A 241 -16.54 -15.04 7.03
N GLN A 242 -17.32 -14.63 6.03
CA GLN A 242 -18.18 -15.55 5.26
C GLN A 242 -17.35 -16.57 4.50
N ALA A 243 -16.25 -16.15 3.88
CA ALA A 243 -15.33 -17.04 3.18
C ALA A 243 -14.68 -18.05 4.13
N ALA A 244 -14.27 -17.64 5.33
CA ALA A 244 -13.70 -18.55 6.33
C ALA A 244 -14.72 -19.60 6.82
N MET A 245 -16.00 -19.23 6.90
CA MET A 245 -17.09 -20.18 7.23
C MET A 245 -17.34 -21.17 6.10
N LYS A 246 -17.26 -20.72 4.84
CA LYS A 246 -17.53 -21.54 3.65
C LYS A 246 -16.35 -22.43 3.26
N HIS A 247 -15.13 -21.93 3.43
CA HIS A 247 -13.87 -22.61 3.14
C HIS A 247 -13.04 -22.71 4.42
N PRO A 248 -13.42 -23.58 5.37
CA PRO A 248 -12.60 -23.81 6.55
C PRO A 248 -11.20 -24.26 6.14
N LEU A 249 -10.15 -23.77 6.81
CA LEU A 249 -8.76 -24.20 6.61
C LEU A 249 -8.57 -25.72 6.73
N THR A 250 -9.44 -26.40 7.47
CA THR A 250 -9.43 -27.86 7.65
C THR A 250 -10.20 -28.61 6.58
N SER A 251 -10.81 -27.92 5.61
CA SER A 251 -11.57 -28.56 4.54
C SER A 251 -10.60 -29.22 3.56
N PRO A 252 -10.68 -30.55 3.35
CA PRO A 252 -9.83 -31.23 2.37
C PRO A 252 -10.25 -30.93 0.92
N PHE A 253 -11.36 -30.22 0.72
CA PHE A 253 -11.92 -29.90 -0.60
C PHE A 253 -11.71 -28.44 -1.00
N CYS A 254 -10.88 -27.68 -0.28
CA CYS A 254 -10.55 -26.32 -0.68
C CYS A 254 -9.43 -26.29 -1.72
N GLN A 255 -9.37 -25.21 -2.50
CA GLN A 255 -8.36 -25.03 -3.53
C GLN A 255 -6.93 -25.04 -2.95
N GLU A 256 -6.75 -24.58 -1.72
CA GLU A 256 -5.48 -24.63 -1.01
C GLU A 256 -5.05 -26.07 -0.71
N ALA A 257 -5.99 -26.93 -0.31
CA ALA A 257 -5.75 -28.36 -0.11
C ALA A 257 -5.39 -29.04 -1.43
N ASP A 258 -6.13 -28.78 -2.51
CA ASP A 258 -5.82 -29.31 -3.84
C ASP A 258 -4.43 -28.89 -4.32
N SER A 259 -4.09 -27.61 -4.17
CA SER A 259 -2.78 -27.07 -4.56
C SER A 259 -1.65 -27.70 -3.72
N PHE A 260 -1.88 -27.89 -2.43
CA PHE A 260 -0.94 -28.56 -1.54
C PHE A 260 -0.71 -30.00 -1.98
N ILE A 261 -1.79 -30.77 -2.23
CA ILE A 261 -1.72 -32.17 -2.65
C ILE A 261 -1.00 -32.31 -4.00
N GLN A 262 -1.27 -31.43 -4.97
CA GLN A 262 -0.58 -31.42 -6.27
C GLN A 262 0.91 -31.13 -6.17
N ALA A 263 1.35 -30.38 -5.15
CA ALA A 263 2.77 -30.11 -4.91
C ALA A 263 3.49 -31.28 -4.22
N GLN A 264 2.77 -32.29 -3.73
CA GLN A 264 3.39 -33.43 -3.06
C GLN A 264 3.92 -34.45 -4.09
N PRO A 265 5.02 -35.16 -3.78
CA PRO A 265 5.50 -36.23 -4.64
C PRO A 265 4.48 -37.36 -4.75
N GLU A 266 4.39 -37.97 -5.94
CA GLU A 266 3.60 -39.19 -6.13
C GLU A 266 4.30 -40.36 -5.42
N PRO A 267 3.63 -41.08 -4.51
CA PRO A 267 4.24 -42.23 -3.84
C PRO A 267 4.43 -43.38 -4.83
N GLU A 268 5.67 -43.88 -4.94
CA GLU A 268 5.99 -45.06 -5.77
C GLU A 268 5.29 -46.34 -5.24
N GLU A 269 5.15 -46.47 -3.92
CA GLU A 269 4.34 -47.48 -3.24
C GLU A 269 3.73 -46.90 -1.94
N GLY A 270 2.47 -47.25 -1.63
CA GLY A 270 1.77 -46.84 -0.39
C GLY A 270 0.84 -45.64 -0.54
N ALA A 271 0.52 -44.98 0.59
CA ALA A 271 -0.34 -43.79 0.62
C ALA A 271 0.21 -42.75 1.60
N PHE A 272 0.22 -41.47 1.19
CA PHE A 272 0.48 -40.36 2.11
C PHE A 272 -0.80 -39.91 2.79
N CYS A 273 -0.71 -39.64 4.09
CA CYS A 273 -1.79 -39.07 4.88
C CYS A 273 -1.33 -37.71 5.42
N TYR A 274 -2.08 -36.66 5.11
CA TYR A 274 -1.82 -35.31 5.59
C TYR A 274 -2.91 -34.91 6.58
N ILE A 275 -2.50 -34.38 7.73
CA ILE A 275 -3.40 -33.99 8.81
C ILE A 275 -3.21 -32.50 9.05
N ALA A 276 -4.25 -31.71 8.76
CA ALA A 276 -4.29 -30.30 9.12
C ALA A 276 -4.62 -30.17 10.61
N VAL A 277 -3.65 -29.75 11.42
CA VAL A 277 -3.85 -29.48 12.85
C VAL A 277 -4.10 -27.99 13.02
N THR A 278 -5.28 -27.64 13.51
CA THR A 278 -5.63 -26.28 13.94
C THR A 278 -5.83 -26.26 15.45
N GLY A 279 -5.55 -25.13 16.09
CA GLY A 279 -5.72 -24.95 17.53
C GLY A 279 -6.16 -23.53 17.84
N ASP A 280 -7.14 -23.40 18.73
CA ASP A 280 -7.47 -22.11 19.32
C ASP A 280 -6.38 -21.75 20.34
N PHE A 281 -5.87 -20.51 20.28
CA PHE A 281 -5.07 -19.97 21.36
C PHE A 281 -5.96 -19.87 22.61
N ILE A 282 -5.91 -20.89 23.47
CA ILE A 282 -6.52 -20.84 24.80
C ILE A 282 -5.76 -19.77 25.58
N ASN A 283 -6.36 -18.59 25.75
CA ASN A 283 -5.91 -17.61 26.73
C ASN A 283 -6.02 -18.25 28.12
N THR A 284 -4.91 -18.76 28.65
CA THR A 284 -4.83 -19.40 29.98
C THR A 284 -5.00 -18.43 31.15
N ASN A 285 -5.57 -17.25 30.94
CA ASN A 285 -5.87 -16.26 31.99
C ASN A 285 -7.35 -16.22 32.37
N ALA A 286 -8.09 -17.31 32.18
CA ALA A 286 -9.36 -17.51 32.87
C ALA A 286 -9.07 -18.04 34.28
N THR A 287 -9.07 -17.11 35.22
CA THR A 287 -9.06 -17.32 36.67
C THR A 287 -10.00 -18.46 37.06
N GLN A 288 -9.48 -19.44 37.81
CA GLN A 288 -10.25 -20.51 38.42
C GLN A 288 -11.30 -19.93 39.38
N PRO A 289 -12.55 -20.43 39.37
CA PRO A 289 -13.50 -20.10 40.42
C PRO A 289 -13.16 -20.89 41.70
N HIS A 290 -13.26 -20.18 42.83
CA HIS A 290 -13.24 -20.73 44.18
C HIS A 290 -14.37 -21.74 44.42
#